data_AF-A0A917L1Y1-F1
#
_entry.id   AF-A0A917L1Y1-F1
#
_cell.length_a   1.000
_cell.length_b   1.000
_cell.length_c   1.000
_cell.angle_alpha   90.00
_cell.angle_beta   90.00
_cell.angle_gamma   90.00
#
_symmetry.space_group_name_H-M   'P 1'
#
loop_
_entity.id
_entity.type
_entity.pdbx_description
1 polymer ?
#
loop_
_entity_poly.entity_id
_entity_poly.type
_entity_poly.pdbx_seq_one_letter_code
_entity_poly.pdbx_strand_id
1 'polypeptide(L)'
;MGCRDGGTPLTGHVPRSLERPWDGVRGTVARLLERLTNVPWGETMPAHPESEQLAATLRALKNRSGLSYEALAKRTDIGGSTLHRYCKGTSVPQDYGSVHRIGTVCGASPDELRSLHRLWALADTARLRENGEERKEEGREAGETADTVPVTDPAVGEPATPDPVPARRTHYPLLAAAAAAVLTLGISAWALSTEAASSANGQGGKDSSASPRADGRVLFSTACRSVVAMGQHDTCVREVQQLLHDKGADIGVDSDFGPQTLRRVTAFQVFAGLPPNGVVDDATKKALYSSSTVRMNVWSPEKVRQRIRAVFTEAPDKAVAIADCQSFLDPLHILPNTNGTRNWGLFQISDTRLRELGGTPRQALDPAWNIGAAERLWRKDRDFHDWRHCERAAGAAASPTQRP
;
A
#
# COMPACT_ATOMS: atom_id res chain seq x y z
N MET A 1 43.93 -11.22 62.40
CA MET A 1 43.70 -9.85 62.89
C MET A 1 44.02 -8.90 61.76
N GLY A 2 43.16 -8.10 61.15
CA GLY A 2 41.80 -7.65 61.41
C GLY A 2 41.67 -6.32 60.67
N CYS A 3 41.16 -6.33 59.44
CA CYS A 3 40.87 -5.12 58.69
C CYS A 3 39.68 -4.42 59.34
N ARG A 4 39.84 -3.16 59.76
CA ARG A 4 38.77 -2.30 60.27
C ARG A 4 38.28 -1.36 59.18
N ASP A 5 36.97 -1.38 59.02
CA ASP A 5 36.14 -0.41 58.32
C ASP A 5 36.32 1.01 58.86
N GLY A 6 36.22 1.98 57.97
CA GLY A 6 36.17 3.41 58.28
C GLY A 6 35.48 4.18 57.15
N GLY A 7 34.14 4.14 57.16
CA GLY A 7 33.32 4.97 56.29
C GLY A 7 33.23 6.42 56.78
N THR A 8 33.21 7.37 55.85
CA THR A 8 32.64 8.72 56.06
C THR A 8 32.05 9.19 54.73
N PRO A 9 30.77 9.61 54.68
CA PRO A 9 30.14 10.03 53.43
C PRO A 9 30.42 11.52 53.18
N LEU A 10 30.99 11.84 52.02
CA LEU A 10 31.12 13.22 51.56
C LEU A 10 29.78 13.69 50.98
N THR A 11 29.09 14.52 51.76
CA THR A 11 27.93 15.33 51.35
C THR A 11 28.37 16.43 50.37
N GLY A 12 28.25 16.15 49.08
CA GLY A 12 28.36 17.17 48.03
C GLY A 12 27.09 18.02 47.93
N HIS A 13 27.13 19.23 48.47
CA HIS A 13 26.14 20.28 48.24
C HIS A 13 26.22 20.74 46.77
N VAL A 14 25.15 20.56 46.00
CA VAL A 14 25.02 21.13 44.64
C VAL A 14 24.40 22.53 44.75
N PRO A 15 24.97 23.58 44.13
CA PRO A 15 24.45 24.94 44.21
C PRO A 15 23.09 25.08 43.51
N ARG A 16 22.19 25.81 44.16
CA ARG A 16 20.81 26.06 43.75
C ARG A 16 20.74 27.28 42.81
N SER A 17 21.24 27.17 41.58
CA SER A 17 21.07 28.20 40.56
C SER A 17 21.45 27.70 39.16
N LEU A 18 20.57 26.93 38.53
CA LEU A 18 20.52 26.69 37.08
C LEU A 18 19.17 26.02 36.77
N GLU A 19 18.08 26.74 37.04
CA GLU A 19 16.79 26.40 36.44
C GLU A 19 16.94 26.55 34.92
N ARG A 20 16.88 25.42 34.21
CA ARG A 20 17.08 25.37 32.77
C ARG A 20 15.80 25.89 32.08
N PRO A 21 15.90 26.64 30.98
CA PRO A 21 14.74 27.21 30.25
C PRO A 21 13.76 26.17 29.66
N TRP A 22 14.01 24.88 29.84
CA TRP A 22 13.33 23.76 29.19
C TRP A 22 12.15 23.18 29.99
N ASP A 23 11.97 23.58 31.25
CA ASP A 23 10.87 23.08 32.08
C ASP A 23 9.51 23.71 31.70
N GLY A 24 9.52 24.95 31.18
CA GLY A 24 8.30 25.60 30.66
C GLY A 24 7.75 24.98 29.37
N VAL A 25 8.64 24.51 28.48
CA VAL A 25 8.25 23.84 27.22
C VAL A 25 7.73 22.43 27.49
N ARG A 26 8.38 21.67 28.39
CA ARG A 26 7.89 20.37 28.85
C ARG A 26 6.52 20.47 29.49
N GLY A 27 6.29 21.44 30.37
CA GLY A 27 4.97 21.67 30.98
C GLY A 27 3.89 22.07 29.97
N THR A 28 4.24 22.74 28.88
CA THR A 28 3.25 23.19 27.88
C THR A 28 2.90 22.07 26.90
N VAL A 29 3.87 21.28 26.46
CA VAL A 29 3.64 20.08 25.64
C VAL A 29 2.92 18.99 26.45
N ALA A 30 3.27 18.80 27.73
CA ALA A 30 2.57 17.89 28.63
C ALA A 30 1.09 18.28 28.82
N ARG A 31 0.79 19.57 29.04
CA ARG A 31 -0.59 20.07 29.16
C ARG A 31 -1.38 19.99 27.86
N LEU A 32 -0.72 20.10 26.71
CA LEU A 32 -1.36 19.94 25.40
C LEU A 32 -1.68 18.46 25.13
N LEU A 33 -0.77 17.55 25.47
CA LEU A 33 -0.98 16.11 25.36
C LEU A 33 -2.02 15.61 26.36
N GLU A 34 -1.99 16.04 27.62
CA GLU A 34 -3.04 15.72 28.62
C GLU A 34 -4.42 16.18 28.17
N ARG A 35 -4.53 17.36 27.54
CA ARG A 35 -5.80 17.83 26.96
C ARG A 35 -6.26 17.03 25.75
N LEU A 36 -5.35 16.40 25.01
CA LEU A 36 -5.65 15.64 23.81
C LEU A 36 -5.89 14.15 24.08
N THR A 37 -5.28 13.59 25.13
CA THR A 37 -5.33 12.15 25.45
C THR A 37 -6.06 11.83 26.75
N ASN A 38 -6.27 12.83 27.63
CA ASN A 38 -6.90 12.68 28.95
C ASN A 38 -6.22 11.62 29.86
N VAL A 39 -4.89 11.44 29.71
CA VAL A 39 -4.06 10.52 30.52
C VAL A 39 -2.99 11.33 31.26
N PRO A 40 -2.88 11.25 32.61
CA PRO A 40 -1.86 11.95 33.38
C PRO A 40 -0.44 11.41 33.13
N TRP A 41 0.56 12.30 33.18
CA TRP A 41 1.97 11.91 33.11
C TRP A 41 2.38 10.98 34.26
N GLY A 42 2.64 9.70 33.96
CA GLY A 42 3.07 8.69 34.95
C GLY A 42 2.49 7.28 34.73
N GLU A 43 1.47 7.15 33.88
CA GLU A 43 0.95 5.84 33.46
C GLU A 43 1.64 5.35 32.18
N THR A 44 1.82 4.03 32.08
CA THR A 44 2.35 3.36 30.88
C THR A 44 1.53 3.76 29.66
N MET A 45 2.18 4.36 28.67
CA MET A 45 1.59 4.61 27.35
C MET A 45 0.92 3.32 26.85
N PRO A 46 -0.33 3.37 26.35
CA PRO A 46 -1.02 2.17 25.89
C PRO A 46 -0.19 1.47 24.81
N ALA A 47 -0.22 0.14 24.79
CA ALA A 47 0.56 -0.70 23.89
C ALA A 47 0.38 -0.32 22.39
N HIS A 48 -0.75 0.31 22.03
CA HIS A 48 -1.03 0.84 20.69
C HIS A 48 -1.58 2.26 20.76
N PRO A 49 -0.71 3.30 20.79
CA PRO A 49 -1.16 4.68 20.79
C PRO A 49 -1.98 5.01 19.54
N GLU A 50 -1.74 4.34 18.41
CA GLU A 50 -2.46 4.58 17.15
C GLU A 50 -3.88 4.01 17.16
N SER A 51 -4.07 2.81 17.73
CA SER A 51 -5.40 2.19 17.90
C SER A 51 -6.28 3.02 18.84
N GLU A 52 -5.69 3.55 19.92
CA GLU A 52 -6.40 4.43 20.85
C GLU A 52 -6.74 5.78 20.21
N GLN A 53 -5.84 6.36 19.41
CA GLN A 53 -6.12 7.61 18.68
C GLN A 53 -7.25 7.44 17.64
N LEU A 54 -7.27 6.32 16.91
CA LEU A 54 -8.39 5.98 16.03
C LEU A 54 -9.69 5.88 16.82
N ALA A 55 -9.68 5.12 17.92
CA ALA A 55 -10.84 4.91 18.78
C ALA A 55 -11.36 6.20 19.40
N ALA A 56 -10.47 7.06 19.87
CA ALA A 56 -10.79 8.39 20.41
C ALA A 56 -11.43 9.28 19.34
N THR A 57 -10.90 9.28 18.11
CA THR A 57 -11.48 10.05 17.00
C THR A 57 -12.88 9.54 16.63
N LEU A 58 -13.06 8.21 16.54
CA LEU A 58 -14.38 7.61 16.30
C LEU A 58 -15.39 7.93 17.41
N ARG A 59 -14.95 7.89 18.69
CA ARG A 59 -15.77 8.32 19.83
C ARG A 59 -16.17 9.79 19.73
N ALA A 60 -15.22 10.68 19.40
CA ALA A 60 -15.49 12.10 19.29
C ALA A 60 -16.52 12.41 18.20
N LEU A 61 -16.38 11.77 17.03
CA LEU A 61 -17.35 11.89 15.93
C LEU A 61 -18.74 11.39 16.32
N LYS A 62 -18.82 10.21 16.96
CA LYS A 62 -20.09 9.66 17.46
C LYS A 62 -20.75 10.57 18.49
N ASN A 63 -19.98 11.12 19.43
CA ASN A 63 -20.51 12.00 20.46
C ASN A 63 -21.03 13.31 19.85
N ARG A 64 -20.29 13.89 18.90
CA ARG A 64 -20.72 15.09 18.17
C ARG A 64 -22.00 14.85 17.36
N SER A 65 -22.17 13.65 16.80
CA SER A 65 -23.34 13.34 15.99
C SER A 65 -24.61 13.06 16.82
N GLY A 66 -24.50 12.93 18.15
CA GLY A 66 -25.62 12.62 19.04
C GLY A 66 -26.24 11.21 18.87
N LEU A 67 -25.61 10.33 18.09
CA LEU A 67 -26.16 9.01 17.78
C LEU A 67 -25.84 8.01 18.90
N SER A 68 -26.82 7.16 19.24
CA SER A 68 -26.58 5.96 20.04
C SER A 68 -25.83 4.89 19.23
N TYR A 69 -25.18 3.94 19.90
CA TYR A 69 -24.56 2.81 19.20
C TYR A 69 -25.59 1.96 18.43
N GLU A 70 -26.83 1.86 18.92
CA GLU A 70 -27.91 1.16 18.23
C GLU A 70 -28.33 1.89 16.94
N ALA A 71 -28.46 3.21 16.99
CA ALA A 71 -28.77 4.03 15.82
C ALA A 71 -27.63 4.00 14.79
N LEU A 72 -26.38 4.01 15.26
CA LEU A 72 -25.21 3.89 14.40
C LEU A 72 -25.13 2.50 13.75
N ALA A 73 -25.45 1.43 14.48
CA ALA A 73 -25.47 0.07 13.96
C ALA A 73 -26.44 -0.08 12.79
N LYS A 74 -27.67 0.41 12.96
CA LYS A 74 -28.72 0.41 11.93
C LYS A 74 -28.32 1.15 10.65
N ARG A 75 -27.48 2.19 10.76
CA ARG A 75 -27.08 3.05 9.64
C ARG A 75 -25.76 2.65 8.97
N THR A 76 -24.94 1.83 9.64
CA THR A 76 -23.61 1.42 9.14
C THR A 76 -23.54 -0.05 8.74
N ASP A 77 -24.55 -0.85 9.08
CA ASP A 77 -24.56 -2.32 8.95
C ASP A 77 -23.43 -3.00 9.75
N ILE A 78 -23.10 -2.41 10.91
CA ILE A 78 -22.09 -2.93 11.85
C ILE A 78 -22.78 -3.21 13.18
N GLY A 79 -22.55 -4.38 13.77
CA GLY A 79 -23.14 -4.74 15.07
C GLY A 79 -22.79 -3.74 16.17
N GLY A 80 -23.76 -3.38 17.02
CA GLY A 80 -23.57 -2.37 18.08
C GLY A 80 -22.44 -2.70 19.06
N SER A 81 -22.24 -3.97 19.39
CA SER A 81 -21.11 -4.45 20.20
C SER A 81 -19.75 -4.25 19.51
N THR A 82 -19.70 -4.41 18.18
CA THR A 82 -18.50 -4.19 17.37
C THR A 82 -18.17 -2.70 17.29
N LEU A 83 -19.18 -1.85 17.06
CA LEU A 83 -19.01 -0.39 17.13
C LEU A 83 -18.50 0.07 18.49
N HIS A 84 -19.02 -0.53 19.57
CA HIS A 84 -18.55 -0.22 20.92
C HIS A 84 -17.09 -0.60 21.11
N ARG A 85 -16.65 -1.77 20.60
CA ARG A 85 -15.24 -2.19 20.63
C ARG A 85 -14.34 -1.25 19.83
N TYR A 86 -14.76 -0.84 18.63
CA TYR A 86 -14.01 0.11 17.79
C TYR A 86 -13.83 1.46 18.48
N CYS A 87 -14.90 2.01 19.03
CA CYS A 87 -14.85 3.26 19.77
C CYS A 87 -14.08 3.12 21.09
N LYS A 88 -14.09 1.95 21.74
CA LYS A 88 -13.31 1.70 22.97
C LYS A 88 -11.82 1.45 22.70
N GLY A 89 -11.43 1.15 21.46
CA GLY A 89 -10.04 0.84 21.10
C GLY A 89 -9.63 -0.61 21.36
N THR A 90 -10.58 -1.48 21.72
CA THR A 90 -10.30 -2.92 21.97
C THR A 90 -10.31 -3.76 20.69
N SER A 91 -10.58 -3.14 19.54
CA SER A 91 -10.49 -3.77 18.23
C SER A 91 -10.30 -2.69 17.17
N VAL A 92 -9.43 -2.96 16.20
CA VAL A 92 -9.30 -2.12 15.00
C VAL A 92 -10.16 -2.72 13.88
N PRO A 93 -10.93 -1.92 13.12
CA PRO A 93 -11.64 -2.41 11.94
C PRO A 93 -10.69 -3.04 10.93
N GLN A 94 -11.09 -4.16 10.33
CA GLN A 94 -10.26 -4.86 9.31
C GLN A 94 -10.19 -4.11 7.99
N ASP A 95 -11.16 -3.22 7.74
CA ASP A 95 -11.31 -2.47 6.51
C ASP A 95 -11.60 -0.99 6.79
N TYR A 96 -11.08 -0.11 5.93
CA TYR A 96 -11.37 1.31 6.04
C TYR A 96 -12.84 1.65 5.75
N GLY A 97 -13.56 0.83 4.98
CA GLY A 97 -14.96 1.07 4.66
C GLY A 97 -15.83 1.19 5.92
N SER A 98 -15.59 0.34 6.91
CA SER A 98 -16.19 0.41 8.24
C SER A 98 -15.91 1.74 8.94
N VAL A 99 -14.66 2.21 8.92
CA VAL A 99 -14.26 3.51 9.51
C VAL A 99 -14.91 4.68 8.77
N HIS A 100 -14.88 4.66 7.44
CA HIS A 100 -15.46 5.67 6.58
C HIS A 100 -16.98 5.79 6.79
N ARG A 101 -17.71 4.67 6.83
CA ARG A 101 -19.16 4.66 7.10
C ARG A 101 -19.50 5.27 8.46
N ILE A 102 -18.77 4.89 9.51
CA ILE A 102 -18.96 5.48 10.85
C ILE A 102 -18.74 6.99 10.79
N GLY A 103 -17.63 7.43 10.19
CA GLY A 103 -17.31 8.85 10.01
C GLY A 103 -18.41 9.61 9.25
N THR A 104 -18.82 9.11 8.09
CA THR A 104 -19.86 9.74 7.26
C THR A 104 -21.21 9.81 7.96
N VAL A 105 -21.66 8.73 8.62
CA VAL A 105 -22.93 8.71 9.37
C VAL A 105 -22.90 9.70 10.54
N CYS A 106 -21.72 9.90 11.13
CA CYS A 106 -21.48 10.88 12.19
C CYS A 106 -21.22 12.31 11.68
N GLY A 107 -21.30 12.56 10.37
CA GLY A 107 -21.11 13.89 9.79
C GLY A 107 -19.65 14.36 9.79
N ALA A 108 -18.70 13.44 9.58
CA ALA A 108 -17.30 13.80 9.39
C ALA A 108 -17.10 14.61 8.10
N SER A 109 -16.30 15.67 8.18
CA SER A 109 -15.86 16.43 7.01
C SER A 109 -14.90 15.61 6.14
N PRO A 110 -14.65 16.00 4.88
CA PRO A 110 -13.66 15.35 4.04
C PRO A 110 -12.24 15.29 4.66
N ASP A 111 -11.83 16.32 5.39
CA ASP A 111 -10.56 16.36 6.12
C ASP A 111 -10.52 15.36 7.29
N GLU A 112 -11.63 15.24 8.01
CA GLU A 112 -11.76 14.28 9.10
C GLU A 112 -11.78 12.84 8.58
N LEU A 113 -12.40 12.58 7.42
CA LEU A 113 -12.37 11.27 6.77
C LEU A 113 -10.95 10.90 6.32
N ARG A 114 -10.18 11.84 5.77
CA ARG A 114 -8.76 11.63 5.46
C ARG A 114 -7.94 11.33 6.72
N SER A 115 -8.19 12.08 7.79
CA SER A 115 -7.51 11.87 9.09
C SER A 115 -7.86 10.50 9.68
N LEU A 116 -9.12 10.08 9.61
CA LEU A 116 -9.56 8.74 9.99
C LEU A 116 -8.89 7.65 9.17
N HIS A 117 -8.73 7.84 7.86
CA HIS A 117 -8.03 6.88 7.00
C HIS A 117 -6.59 6.69 7.45
N ARG A 118 -5.90 7.80 7.73
CA ARG A 118 -4.53 7.79 8.23
C ARG A 118 -4.42 7.06 9.58
N LEU A 119 -5.31 7.36 10.54
CA LEU A 119 -5.31 6.72 11.86
C LEU A 119 -5.64 5.23 11.77
N TRP A 120 -6.60 4.87 10.93
CA TRP A 120 -6.95 3.49 10.68
C TRP A 120 -5.79 2.72 10.06
N ALA A 121 -5.14 3.29 9.05
CA ALA A 121 -3.98 2.71 8.40
C ALA A 121 -2.85 2.39 9.39
N LEU A 122 -2.57 3.31 10.31
CA LEU A 122 -1.58 3.15 11.36
C LEU A 122 -1.98 2.01 12.34
N ALA A 123 -3.22 2.04 12.84
CA ALA A 123 -3.74 1.04 13.77
C ALA A 123 -3.81 -0.36 13.14
N ASP A 124 -4.18 -0.45 11.86
CA ASP A 124 -4.25 -1.70 11.10
C ASP A 124 -2.86 -2.30 10.88
N THR A 125 -1.86 -1.45 10.60
CA THR A 125 -0.46 -1.89 10.48
C THR A 125 0.05 -2.48 11.79
N ALA A 126 -0.23 -1.83 12.93
CA ALA A 126 0.17 -2.34 14.24
C ALA A 126 -0.45 -3.73 14.49
N ARG A 127 -1.77 -3.86 14.29
CA ARG A 127 -2.50 -5.12 14.43
C ARG A 127 -1.97 -6.24 13.53
N LEU A 128 -1.60 -5.94 12.28
CA LEU A 128 -1.05 -6.95 11.35
C LEU A 128 0.35 -7.43 11.77
N ARG A 129 1.14 -6.58 12.42
CA ARG A 129 2.46 -6.97 12.95
C ARG A 129 2.30 -7.96 14.10
N GLU A 130 1.39 -7.70 15.02
CA GLU A 130 1.10 -8.58 16.15
C GLU A 130 0.64 -9.96 15.69
N ASN A 131 -0.38 -10.00 14.81
CA ASN A 131 -0.86 -11.26 14.23
C ASN A 131 0.24 -12.03 13.49
N GLY A 132 1.23 -11.32 12.93
CA GLY A 132 2.37 -11.92 12.23
C GLY A 132 3.50 -12.37 13.17
N GLU A 133 3.65 -11.73 14.32
CA GLU A 133 4.59 -12.11 15.39
C GLU A 133 4.04 -13.30 16.19
N GLU A 134 2.76 -13.28 16.56
CA GLU A 134 2.05 -14.42 17.17
C GLU A 134 2.15 -15.67 16.30
N ARG A 135 1.92 -15.55 14.99
CA ARG A 135 2.07 -16.67 14.04
C ARG A 135 3.50 -17.18 13.90
N LYS A 136 4.51 -16.33 14.15
CA LYS A 136 5.93 -16.74 14.15
C LYS A 136 6.32 -17.42 15.46
N GLU A 137 5.75 -17.01 16.59
CA GLU A 137 5.95 -17.69 17.88
C GLU A 137 5.25 -19.05 17.90
N GLU A 138 4.00 -19.15 17.42
CA GLU A 138 3.30 -20.44 17.27
C GLU A 138 4.04 -21.40 16.32
N GLY A 139 4.61 -20.88 15.23
CA GLY A 139 5.45 -21.66 14.32
C GLY A 139 6.82 -22.05 14.89
N ARG A 140 7.30 -21.34 15.91
CA ARG A 140 8.56 -21.63 16.61
C ARG A 140 8.35 -22.64 17.74
N GLU A 141 7.23 -22.56 18.47
CA GLU A 141 6.83 -23.58 19.45
C GLU A 141 6.45 -24.92 18.78
N ALA A 142 5.82 -24.89 17.60
CA ALA A 142 5.55 -26.09 16.81
C ALA A 142 6.84 -26.72 16.20
N GLY A 143 7.90 -25.92 16.03
CA GLY A 143 9.20 -26.37 15.53
C GLY A 143 10.12 -26.98 16.61
N GLU A 144 9.80 -26.77 17.90
CA GLU A 144 10.64 -27.19 19.04
C GLU A 144 10.13 -28.47 19.73
N THR A 145 9.06 -29.09 19.22
CA THR A 145 8.47 -30.34 19.75
C THR A 145 8.55 -31.53 18.79
N ALA A 146 9.18 -31.38 17.63
CA ALA A 146 9.35 -32.45 16.65
C ALA A 146 10.80 -32.95 16.60
N ASP A 147 11.32 -33.42 17.74
CA ASP A 147 12.53 -34.25 17.73
C ASP A 147 12.38 -35.37 18.77
N THR A 148 11.91 -36.54 18.29
CA THR A 148 12.22 -37.92 18.73
C THR A 148 11.12 -38.88 18.29
N VAL A 149 11.30 -39.53 17.13
CA VAL A 149 10.76 -40.87 16.89
C VAL A 149 11.89 -41.69 16.26
N PRO A 150 12.25 -42.86 16.82
CA PRO A 150 13.44 -43.61 16.42
C PRO A 150 13.23 -44.30 15.06
N VAL A 151 14.26 -44.25 14.23
CA VAL A 151 14.34 -44.96 12.94
C VAL A 151 14.52 -46.45 13.21
N THR A 152 13.59 -47.27 12.75
CA THR A 152 13.77 -48.71 12.55
C THR A 152 13.52 -49.03 11.09
N ASP A 153 14.56 -49.46 10.37
CA ASP A 153 14.50 -50.09 9.05
C ASP A 153 13.73 -51.42 9.12
N PRO A 154 12.91 -51.73 8.11
CA PRO A 154 13.34 -52.83 7.24
C PRO A 154 13.03 -52.66 5.74
N ALA A 155 14.01 -53.12 4.94
CA ALA A 155 13.91 -53.83 3.66
C ALA A 155 13.08 -53.21 2.50
N VAL A 156 13.82 -52.67 1.53
CA VAL A 156 13.34 -52.27 0.20
C VAL A 156 13.01 -53.50 -0.65
N GLY A 157 11.75 -53.59 -1.09
CA GLY A 157 11.31 -54.36 -2.24
C GLY A 157 11.00 -53.42 -3.40
N GLU A 158 11.61 -53.68 -4.54
CA GLU A 158 11.56 -52.91 -5.79
C GLU A 158 10.19 -52.97 -6.49
N PRO A 159 9.69 -51.88 -7.11
CA PRO A 159 8.70 -51.98 -8.16
C PRO A 159 9.17 -51.39 -9.50
N ALA A 160 8.78 -52.11 -10.55
CA ALA A 160 9.17 -51.94 -11.95
C ALA A 160 8.64 -50.67 -12.64
N THR A 161 9.42 -50.21 -13.62
CA THR A 161 9.11 -49.18 -14.61
C THR A 161 8.07 -49.64 -15.64
N PRO A 162 7.16 -48.75 -16.12
CA PRO A 162 6.49 -48.94 -17.39
C PRO A 162 7.10 -48.10 -18.53
N ASP A 163 7.12 -48.72 -19.72
CA ASP A 163 7.73 -48.30 -20.98
C ASP A 163 7.14 -47.01 -21.62
N PRO A 164 7.92 -46.29 -22.47
CA PRO A 164 7.46 -45.13 -23.23
C PRO A 164 6.85 -45.50 -24.60
N VAL A 165 5.74 -44.84 -24.97
CA VAL A 165 5.04 -44.96 -26.27
C VAL A 165 5.60 -43.93 -27.28
N PRO A 166 5.77 -44.26 -28.59
CA PRO A 166 6.59 -43.47 -29.52
C PRO A 166 5.87 -42.31 -30.25
N ALA A 167 6.72 -41.49 -30.88
CA ALA A 167 6.53 -40.12 -31.36
C ALA A 167 5.71 -39.93 -32.66
N ARG A 168 5.26 -38.67 -32.87
CA ARG A 168 5.14 -38.09 -34.23
C ARG A 168 5.45 -36.59 -34.21
N ARG A 169 6.68 -36.22 -34.57
CA ARG A 169 7.11 -34.85 -34.89
C ARG A 169 7.35 -34.76 -36.39
N THR A 170 6.65 -33.84 -37.05
CA THR A 170 6.85 -33.49 -38.46
C THR A 170 8.04 -32.53 -38.61
N HIS A 171 8.73 -32.72 -39.73
CA HIS A 171 10.07 -32.23 -40.07
C HIS A 171 10.07 -30.78 -40.55
N TYR A 172 11.11 -30.01 -40.20
CA TYR A 172 11.62 -28.90 -41.00
C TYR A 172 13.11 -29.18 -41.26
N PRO A 173 13.57 -29.27 -42.53
CA PRO A 173 14.96 -29.56 -42.82
C PRO A 173 15.84 -28.32 -42.67
N LEU A 174 17.06 -28.61 -42.22
CA LEU A 174 18.22 -27.74 -42.05
C LEU A 174 18.66 -27.06 -43.35
N LEU A 175 19.13 -25.83 -43.22
CA LEU A 175 20.38 -25.42 -43.87
C LEU A 175 21.28 -24.72 -42.83
N ALA A 176 22.45 -25.31 -42.62
CA ALA A 176 23.56 -24.78 -41.86
C ALA A 176 24.41 -23.85 -42.73
N ALA A 177 25.04 -22.84 -42.13
CA ALA A 177 26.50 -22.74 -42.04
C ALA A 177 26.98 -21.33 -41.64
N ALA A 178 28.06 -21.37 -40.86
CA ALA A 178 29.16 -20.41 -40.77
C ALA A 178 29.04 -19.18 -39.85
N ALA A 179 29.97 -19.19 -38.89
CA ALA A 179 30.35 -18.15 -37.95
C ALA A 179 31.12 -16.99 -38.62
N ALA A 180 31.14 -15.82 -37.98
CA ALA A 180 32.38 -15.18 -37.50
C ALA A 180 32.07 -13.78 -36.92
N ALA A 181 32.83 -13.44 -35.88
CA ALA A 181 32.79 -12.19 -35.14
C ALA A 181 33.35 -11.00 -35.94
N VAL A 182 32.81 -9.80 -35.69
CA VAL A 182 33.53 -8.52 -35.86
C VAL A 182 33.18 -7.60 -34.69
N LEU A 183 34.14 -7.43 -33.79
CA LEU A 183 34.28 -6.26 -32.91
C LEU A 183 34.79 -5.10 -33.75
N THR A 184 34.10 -3.95 -33.76
CA THR A 184 34.75 -2.65 -33.90
C THR A 184 34.00 -1.55 -33.16
N LEU A 185 34.78 -0.89 -32.32
CA LEU A 185 34.69 0.40 -31.66
C LEU A 185 34.00 1.53 -32.45
N GLY A 186 33.33 2.42 -31.72
CA GLY A 186 32.86 3.72 -32.19
C GLY A 186 32.68 4.70 -31.04
N ILE A 187 33.78 5.02 -30.35
CA ILE A 187 33.88 6.19 -29.48
C ILE A 187 33.98 7.41 -30.38
N SER A 188 33.11 8.39 -30.19
CA SER A 188 33.39 9.77 -30.59
C SER A 188 32.76 10.72 -29.58
N ALA A 189 33.61 11.12 -28.63
CA ALA A 189 33.46 12.33 -27.85
C ALA A 189 33.57 13.53 -28.80
N TRP A 190 32.59 14.42 -28.74
CA TRP A 190 32.76 15.81 -29.18
C TRP A 190 32.75 16.66 -27.92
N ALA A 191 33.94 17.17 -27.61
CA ALA A 191 34.12 18.27 -26.68
C ALA A 191 34.22 19.57 -27.48
N LEU A 192 33.65 20.64 -26.90
CA LEU A 192 34.20 22.00 -26.74
C LEU A 192 33.17 23.09 -27.05
N SER A 193 32.74 23.77 -25.99
CA SER A 193 32.79 25.23 -25.91
C SER A 193 33.01 25.63 -24.45
N THR A 194 34.16 26.26 -24.24
CA THR A 194 34.57 27.09 -23.10
C THR A 194 33.66 28.33 -23.06
N GLU A 195 33.24 28.89 -21.92
CA GLU A 195 33.88 29.80 -20.95
C GLU A 195 32.74 30.10 -19.92
N ALA A 196 32.90 30.47 -18.65
CA ALA A 196 33.94 31.22 -17.98
C ALA A 196 33.99 30.83 -16.49
N ALA A 197 35.19 30.87 -15.93
CA ALA A 197 35.41 30.84 -14.50
C ALA A 197 35.13 32.21 -13.88
N SER A 198 34.55 32.21 -12.68
CA SER A 198 34.83 33.23 -11.67
C SER A 198 35.05 32.54 -10.34
N SER A 199 36.26 32.74 -9.85
CA SER A 199 36.85 32.17 -8.65
C SER A 199 36.37 32.92 -7.41
N ALA A 200 35.98 32.19 -6.36
CA ALA A 200 36.06 32.68 -5.00
C ALA A 200 36.47 31.52 -4.09
N ASN A 201 37.74 31.54 -3.75
CA ASN A 201 38.42 30.63 -2.84
C ASN A 201 37.92 30.84 -1.40
N GLY A 202 37.62 29.75 -0.69
CA GLY A 202 37.22 29.74 0.71
C GLY A 202 37.63 28.42 1.34
N GLN A 203 38.85 28.39 1.87
CA GLN A 203 39.54 27.21 2.39
C GLN A 203 39.39 27.16 3.91
N GLY A 204 39.04 26.00 4.47
CA GLY A 204 39.23 25.71 5.89
C GLY A 204 38.14 24.84 6.52
N GLY A 205 38.52 23.66 7.01
CA GLY A 205 37.69 22.85 7.89
C GLY A 205 37.82 21.34 7.71
N LYS A 206 38.99 20.78 8.06
CA LYS A 206 39.09 19.38 8.45
C LYS A 206 38.34 19.24 9.78
N ASP A 207 37.17 18.62 9.74
CA ASP A 207 36.61 17.88 10.87
C ASP A 207 35.90 16.65 10.31
N SER A 208 36.65 15.56 10.22
CA SER A 208 36.11 14.23 9.94
C SER A 208 35.45 13.68 11.20
N SER A 209 34.27 14.21 11.56
CA SER A 209 33.29 13.43 12.30
C SER A 209 32.48 12.64 11.29
N ALA A 210 32.71 11.33 11.22
CA ALA A 210 31.98 10.42 10.36
C ALA A 210 30.47 10.46 10.68
N SER A 211 29.72 11.32 9.99
CA SER A 211 28.29 11.11 9.79
C SER A 211 28.13 9.84 8.95
N PRO A 212 27.27 8.88 9.34
CA PRO A 212 26.94 7.79 8.44
C PRO A 212 26.32 8.41 7.18
N ARG A 213 26.88 8.09 6.01
CA ARG A 213 26.33 8.53 4.73
C ARG A 213 24.84 8.17 4.72
N ALA A 214 23.97 9.17 4.60
CA ALA A 214 22.55 8.94 4.41
C ALA A 214 22.39 8.09 3.14
N ASP A 215 21.85 6.89 3.28
CA ASP A 215 21.72 5.87 2.24
C ASP A 215 20.73 6.26 1.11
N GLY A 216 20.48 7.56 0.89
CA GLY A 216 19.53 8.08 -0.09
C GLY A 216 18.06 7.69 0.14
N ARG A 217 17.76 6.77 1.06
CA ARG A 217 16.42 6.24 1.34
C ARG A 217 15.59 7.18 2.21
N VAL A 218 15.09 8.25 1.60
CA VAL A 218 14.27 9.30 2.24
C VAL A 218 13.13 8.74 3.11
N LEU A 219 12.41 7.69 2.68
CA LEU A 219 11.26 7.16 3.45
C LEU A 219 11.63 6.53 4.81
N PHE A 220 12.92 6.23 5.04
CA PHE A 220 13.45 5.74 6.32
C PHE A 220 14.17 6.82 7.14
N SER A 221 14.17 8.07 6.66
CA SER A 221 14.67 9.20 7.44
C SER A 221 13.74 9.53 8.61
N THR A 222 14.29 10.18 9.64
CA THR A 222 13.51 10.67 10.80
C THR A 222 12.46 11.72 10.43
N ALA A 223 12.59 12.36 9.26
CA ALA A 223 11.60 13.30 8.73
C ALA A 223 10.34 12.59 8.24
N CYS A 224 10.44 11.33 7.84
CA CYS A 224 9.30 10.54 7.39
C CYS A 224 8.67 9.78 8.53
N ARG A 225 7.36 9.96 8.70
CA ARG A 225 6.57 9.20 9.67
C ARG A 225 6.64 7.70 9.36
N SER A 226 6.34 6.88 10.36
CA SER A 226 6.27 5.42 10.22
C SER A 226 5.40 4.99 9.04
N VAL A 227 4.32 5.73 8.77
CA VAL A 227 3.40 5.49 7.65
C VAL A 227 3.17 6.74 6.80
N VAL A 228 3.28 6.57 5.48
CA VAL A 228 2.88 7.55 4.46
C VAL A 228 1.54 7.09 3.83
N ALA A 229 0.53 7.96 3.81
CA ALA A 229 -0.85 7.59 3.47
C ALA A 229 -1.65 8.80 2.94
N MET A 230 -2.84 8.55 2.40
CA MET A 230 -3.71 9.56 1.80
C MET A 230 -3.96 10.77 2.72
N GLY A 231 -3.94 11.97 2.12
CA GLY A 231 -4.10 13.26 2.79
C GLY A 231 -2.81 13.84 3.35
N GLN A 232 -1.67 13.15 3.23
CA GLN A 232 -0.36 13.72 3.53
C GLN A 232 0.15 14.56 2.35
N HIS A 233 0.89 15.63 2.67
CA HIS A 233 1.57 16.48 1.68
C HIS A 233 2.95 16.87 2.22
N ASP A 234 4.00 16.18 1.76
CA ASP A 234 5.37 16.39 2.20
C ASP A 234 6.39 15.70 1.26
N THR A 235 7.68 15.86 1.58
CA THR A 235 8.79 15.26 0.83
C THR A 235 8.77 13.73 0.83
N CYS A 236 8.16 13.09 1.82
CA CYS A 236 8.03 11.64 1.88
C CYS A 236 7.00 11.14 0.87
N VAL A 237 5.89 11.86 0.70
CA VAL A 237 4.92 11.57 -0.36
C VAL A 237 5.55 11.73 -1.75
N ARG A 238 6.31 12.82 -1.97
CA ARG A 238 7.05 13.03 -3.22
C ARG A 238 7.95 11.85 -3.55
N GLU A 239 8.68 11.35 -2.56
CA GLU A 239 9.55 10.19 -2.72
C GLU A 239 8.75 8.92 -3.08
N VAL A 240 7.60 8.66 -2.43
CA VAL A 240 6.71 7.54 -2.79
C VAL A 240 6.29 7.64 -4.25
N GLN A 241 5.86 8.82 -4.70
CA GLN A 241 5.41 9.04 -6.08
C GLN A 241 6.55 8.84 -7.07
N GLN A 242 7.76 9.32 -6.77
CA GLN A 242 8.93 9.10 -7.60
C GLN A 242 9.27 7.62 -7.73
N LEU A 243 9.30 6.88 -6.62
CA LEU A 243 9.57 5.44 -6.62
C LEU A 243 8.51 4.63 -7.38
N LEU A 244 7.25 5.07 -7.37
CA LEU A 244 6.18 4.46 -8.16
C LEU A 244 6.32 4.79 -9.65
N HIS A 245 6.64 6.04 -9.98
CA HIS A 245 6.93 6.48 -11.34
C HIS A 245 8.07 5.67 -11.96
N ASP A 246 9.17 5.48 -11.21
CA ASP A 246 10.34 4.72 -11.64
C ASP A 246 10.02 3.23 -11.89
N LYS A 247 8.95 2.71 -11.26
CA LYS A 247 8.44 1.35 -11.50
C LYS A 247 7.48 1.26 -12.69
N GLY A 248 7.26 2.36 -13.40
CA GLY A 248 6.41 2.44 -14.59
C GLY A 248 4.94 2.76 -14.30
N ALA A 249 4.62 3.25 -13.09
CA ALA A 249 3.28 3.78 -12.83
C ALA A 249 3.09 5.12 -13.54
N ASP A 250 1.97 5.28 -14.25
CA ASP A 250 1.55 6.59 -14.74
C ASP A 250 1.00 7.44 -13.57
N ILE A 251 1.82 8.35 -13.06
CA ILE A 251 1.55 9.20 -11.90
C ILE A 251 2.34 10.51 -11.94
N GLY A 252 1.71 11.60 -11.49
CA GLY A 252 2.38 12.89 -11.24
C GLY A 252 3.10 12.92 -9.88
N VAL A 253 4.18 13.71 -9.80
CA VAL A 253 5.01 13.85 -8.59
C VAL A 253 4.82 15.25 -7.99
N ASP A 254 3.68 15.44 -7.32
CA ASP A 254 3.23 16.72 -6.76
C ASP A 254 3.45 16.85 -5.25
N SER A 255 3.87 15.78 -4.56
CA SER A 255 3.94 15.66 -3.09
C SER A 255 2.59 15.49 -2.39
N ASP A 256 1.47 15.38 -3.11
CA ASP A 256 0.14 15.18 -2.55
C ASP A 256 -0.25 13.70 -2.58
N PHE A 257 -0.57 13.13 -1.42
CA PHE A 257 -1.09 11.78 -1.36
C PHE A 257 -2.60 11.82 -1.62
N GLY A 258 -2.95 12.03 -2.88
CA GLY A 258 -4.31 12.05 -3.38
C GLY A 258 -4.82 10.67 -3.85
N PRO A 259 -5.99 10.65 -4.50
CA PRO A 259 -6.61 9.42 -5.03
C PRO A 259 -5.74 8.67 -6.05
N GLN A 260 -4.98 9.37 -6.90
CA GLN A 260 -4.08 8.73 -7.85
C GLN A 260 -2.93 8.02 -7.14
N THR A 261 -2.28 8.69 -6.18
CA THR A 261 -1.23 8.08 -5.33
C THR A 261 -1.75 6.85 -4.61
N LEU A 262 -2.96 6.90 -4.03
CA LEU A 262 -3.60 5.74 -3.40
C LEU A 262 -3.78 4.56 -4.36
N ARG A 263 -4.28 4.80 -5.58
CA ARG A 263 -4.43 3.77 -6.61
C ARG A 263 -3.09 3.12 -6.94
N ARG A 264 -2.04 3.91 -7.16
CA ARG A 264 -0.72 3.41 -7.53
C ARG A 264 -0.04 2.66 -6.39
N VAL A 265 -0.13 3.13 -5.15
CA VAL A 265 0.35 2.37 -3.98
C VAL A 265 -0.38 1.04 -3.87
N THR A 266 -1.70 1.05 -4.00
CA THR A 266 -2.51 -0.18 -3.91
C THR A 266 -2.13 -1.18 -5.01
N ALA A 267 -1.98 -0.71 -6.25
CA ALA A 267 -1.53 -1.54 -7.37
C ALA A 267 -0.11 -2.08 -7.14
N PHE A 268 0.81 -1.23 -6.68
CA PHE A 268 2.17 -1.63 -6.35
C PHE A 268 2.20 -2.74 -5.30
N GLN A 269 1.41 -2.62 -4.23
CA GLN A 269 1.28 -3.63 -3.19
C GLN A 269 0.80 -4.97 -3.77
N VAL A 270 -0.20 -4.96 -4.66
CA VAL A 270 -0.63 -6.18 -5.37
C VAL A 270 0.53 -6.80 -6.15
N PHE A 271 1.29 -5.99 -6.90
CA PHE A 271 2.42 -6.51 -7.68
C PHE A 271 3.59 -7.01 -6.82
N ALA A 272 3.78 -6.41 -5.65
CA ALA A 272 4.79 -6.77 -4.67
C ALA A 272 4.38 -7.92 -3.73
N GLY A 273 3.14 -8.42 -3.82
CA GLY A 273 2.64 -9.48 -2.94
C GLY A 273 2.36 -9.01 -1.51
N LEU A 274 2.10 -7.72 -1.33
CA LEU A 274 1.76 -7.09 -0.05
C LEU A 274 0.24 -6.92 0.09
N PRO A 275 -0.28 -6.75 1.32
CA PRO A 275 -1.67 -6.35 1.54
C PRO A 275 -2.00 -5.06 0.77
N PRO A 276 -3.02 -5.03 -0.11
CA PRO A 276 -3.34 -3.87 -0.93
C PRO A 276 -4.20 -2.85 -0.16
N ASN A 277 -3.70 -2.36 0.96
CA ASN A 277 -4.40 -1.43 1.85
C ASN A 277 -4.20 0.04 1.44
N GLY A 278 -3.30 0.33 0.50
CA GLY A 278 -3.03 1.69 0.02
C GLY A 278 -2.16 2.51 0.99
N VAL A 279 -1.54 1.86 1.96
CA VAL A 279 -0.76 2.46 3.05
C VAL A 279 0.71 2.15 2.85
N VAL A 280 1.57 3.18 2.85
CA VAL A 280 3.02 3.00 2.71
C VAL A 280 3.66 2.88 4.09
N ASP A 281 3.57 1.67 4.64
CA ASP A 281 4.24 1.21 5.85
C ASP A 281 5.68 0.74 5.58
N ASP A 282 6.39 0.27 6.61
CA ASP A 282 7.79 -0.17 6.48
C ASP A 282 7.97 -1.31 5.45
N ALA A 283 7.01 -2.23 5.35
CA ALA A 283 7.06 -3.31 4.36
C ALA A 283 6.95 -2.74 2.93
N THR A 284 6.01 -1.82 2.73
CA THR A 284 5.81 -1.13 1.45
C THR A 284 7.01 -0.24 1.10
N LYS A 285 7.57 0.52 2.05
CA LYS A 285 8.80 1.31 1.87
C LYS A 285 9.97 0.43 1.45
N LYS A 286 10.19 -0.70 2.13
CA LYS A 286 11.24 -1.66 1.77
C LYS A 286 11.05 -2.17 0.35
N ALA A 287 9.82 -2.56 -0.01
CA ALA A 287 9.51 -3.04 -1.35
C ALA A 287 9.72 -1.96 -2.43
N LEU A 288 9.36 -0.70 -2.15
CA LEU A 288 9.56 0.42 -3.08
C LEU A 288 11.05 0.61 -3.41
N TYR A 289 11.94 0.56 -2.41
CA TYR A 289 13.38 0.69 -2.64
C TYR A 289 14.06 -0.57 -3.19
N SER A 290 13.66 -1.76 -2.74
CA SER A 290 14.42 -2.99 -3.01
C SER A 290 14.06 -3.64 -4.34
N SER A 291 12.84 -3.42 -4.83
CA SER A 291 12.31 -4.21 -5.93
C SER A 291 12.53 -3.53 -7.28
N SER A 292 13.71 -3.76 -7.88
CA SER A 292 13.93 -3.54 -9.31
C SER A 292 13.12 -4.52 -10.18
N THR A 293 12.62 -5.61 -9.58
CA THR A 293 11.84 -6.68 -10.21
C THR A 293 10.35 -6.34 -10.33
N VAL A 294 9.78 -5.61 -9.36
CA VAL A 294 8.36 -5.21 -9.42
C VAL A 294 8.20 -4.05 -10.40
N ARG A 295 7.61 -4.35 -11.56
CA ARG A 295 7.24 -3.36 -12.58
C ARG A 295 5.73 -3.28 -12.72
N MET A 296 5.24 -2.07 -12.81
CA MET A 296 3.82 -1.74 -12.96
C MET A 296 3.49 -1.42 -14.42
N ASN A 297 4.08 -2.16 -15.38
CA ASN A 297 3.98 -1.86 -16.81
C ASN A 297 2.52 -1.75 -17.26
N VAL A 298 2.09 -0.54 -17.61
CA VAL A 298 0.72 -0.23 -17.98
C VAL A 298 0.60 -0.21 -19.51
N TRP A 299 -0.43 -0.87 -20.06
CA TRP A 299 -0.74 -0.69 -21.48
C TRP A 299 -1.19 0.74 -21.75
N SER A 300 -0.78 1.32 -22.88
CA SER A 300 -1.30 2.61 -23.30
C SER A 300 -2.81 2.53 -23.56
N PRO A 301 -3.55 3.65 -23.39
CA PRO A 301 -4.98 3.70 -23.70
C PRO A 301 -5.29 3.18 -25.11
N GLU A 302 -4.42 3.45 -26.09
CA GLU A 302 -4.61 2.98 -27.46
C GLU A 302 -4.52 1.46 -27.60
N LYS A 303 -3.53 0.84 -26.94
CA LYS A 303 -3.42 -0.62 -26.90
C LYS A 303 -4.62 -1.25 -26.20
N VAL A 304 -5.12 -0.62 -25.13
CA VAL A 304 -6.34 -1.05 -24.44
C VAL A 304 -7.54 -0.99 -25.40
N ARG A 305 -7.77 0.12 -26.12
CA ARG A 305 -8.85 0.25 -27.11
C ARG A 305 -8.78 -0.85 -28.17
N GLN A 306 -7.60 -1.06 -28.75
CA GLN A 306 -7.39 -2.10 -29.76
C GLN A 306 -7.76 -3.48 -29.21
N ARG A 307 -7.32 -3.80 -27.98
CA ARG A 307 -7.64 -5.09 -27.37
C ARG A 307 -9.13 -5.25 -27.07
N ILE A 308 -9.79 -4.21 -26.56
CA ILE A 308 -11.24 -4.26 -26.28
C ILE A 308 -12.00 -4.53 -27.57
N ARG A 309 -11.71 -3.80 -28.66
CA ARG A 309 -12.37 -4.02 -29.96
C ARG A 309 -12.15 -5.43 -30.51
N ALA A 310 -10.97 -6.00 -30.28
CA ALA A 310 -10.66 -7.37 -30.71
C ALA A 310 -11.39 -8.45 -29.89
N VAL A 311 -11.75 -8.16 -28.65
CA VAL A 311 -12.45 -9.11 -27.75
C VAL A 311 -13.97 -8.97 -27.84
N PHE A 312 -14.49 -7.74 -27.89
CA PHE A 312 -15.92 -7.44 -28.00
C PHE A 312 -16.31 -7.24 -29.46
N THR A 313 -16.48 -8.33 -30.22
CA THR A 313 -16.74 -8.23 -31.68
C THR A 313 -18.11 -7.65 -32.04
N GLU A 314 -19.07 -7.69 -31.11
CA GLU A 314 -20.46 -7.31 -31.39
C GLU A 314 -20.85 -5.93 -30.85
N ALA A 315 -20.15 -5.47 -29.83
CA ALA A 315 -20.35 -4.14 -29.26
C ALA A 315 -18.99 -3.45 -28.97
N PRO A 316 -18.05 -3.40 -29.94
CA PRO A 316 -16.67 -2.99 -29.71
C PRO A 316 -16.55 -1.56 -29.18
N ASP A 317 -17.20 -0.59 -29.84
CA ASP A 317 -17.09 0.82 -29.46
C ASP A 317 -17.84 1.13 -28.15
N LYS A 318 -18.97 0.45 -27.90
CA LYS A 318 -19.70 0.56 -26.62
C LYS A 318 -18.87 0.00 -25.46
N ALA A 319 -18.19 -1.13 -25.66
CA ALA A 319 -17.28 -1.68 -24.66
C ALA A 319 -16.09 -0.74 -24.37
N VAL A 320 -15.52 -0.10 -25.41
CA VAL A 320 -14.47 0.93 -25.23
C VAL A 320 -15.00 2.11 -24.41
N ALA A 321 -16.17 2.65 -24.77
CA ALA A 321 -16.78 3.77 -24.05
C ALA A 321 -17.07 3.44 -22.57
N ILE A 322 -17.48 2.20 -22.28
CA ILE A 322 -17.69 1.75 -20.91
C ILE A 322 -16.36 1.68 -20.15
N ALA A 323 -15.31 1.06 -20.71
CA ALA A 323 -14.01 0.99 -20.06
C ALA A 323 -13.40 2.39 -19.83
N ASP A 324 -13.59 3.32 -20.77
CA ASP A 324 -13.16 4.71 -20.64
C ASP A 324 -13.92 5.43 -19.52
N CYS A 325 -15.24 5.30 -19.46
CA CYS A 325 -16.04 5.85 -18.36
C CYS A 325 -15.67 5.25 -16.98
N GLN A 326 -15.36 3.95 -16.94
CA GLN A 326 -15.07 3.23 -15.70
C GLN A 326 -13.68 3.51 -15.13
N SER A 327 -12.68 3.71 -16.01
CA SER A 327 -11.27 3.69 -15.62
C SER A 327 -10.40 4.70 -16.33
N PHE A 328 -10.94 5.48 -17.27
CA PHE A 328 -10.15 6.29 -18.22
C PHE A 328 -9.14 5.45 -19.02
N LEU A 329 -9.52 4.19 -19.29
CA LEU A 329 -8.68 3.18 -19.94
C LEU A 329 -7.37 2.90 -19.19
N ASP A 330 -7.34 3.10 -17.87
CA ASP A 330 -6.21 2.81 -17.00
C ASP A 330 -6.35 1.42 -16.34
N PRO A 331 -5.51 0.44 -16.71
CA PRO A 331 -5.48 -0.88 -16.08
C PRO A 331 -5.24 -0.87 -14.57
N LEU A 332 -4.63 0.18 -14.03
CA LEU A 332 -4.33 0.34 -12.60
C LEU A 332 -5.36 1.19 -11.87
N HIS A 333 -6.54 1.41 -12.45
CA HIS A 333 -7.63 2.11 -11.81
C HIS A 333 -8.30 1.22 -10.75
N ILE A 334 -8.12 1.56 -9.47
CA ILE A 334 -8.70 0.84 -8.34
C ILE A 334 -9.63 1.79 -7.58
N LEU A 335 -10.88 1.37 -7.35
CA LEU A 335 -11.83 2.15 -6.56
C LEU A 335 -12.19 1.38 -5.28
N PRO A 336 -11.91 1.94 -4.09
CA PRO A 336 -12.43 1.39 -2.85
C PRO A 336 -13.92 1.68 -2.74
N ASN A 337 -14.68 0.71 -2.25
CA ASN A 337 -16.08 0.85 -1.91
C ASN A 337 -16.24 1.14 -0.42
N THR A 338 -17.34 1.77 -0.03
CA THR A 338 -17.66 2.08 1.37
C THR A 338 -17.87 0.83 2.24
N ASN A 339 -18.07 -0.33 1.62
CA ASN A 339 -18.21 -1.62 2.31
C ASN A 339 -16.91 -2.39 2.49
N GLY A 340 -15.76 -1.77 2.19
CA GLY A 340 -14.43 -2.40 2.33
C GLY A 340 -14.01 -3.26 1.13
N THR A 341 -14.93 -3.54 0.20
CA THR A 341 -14.59 -4.17 -1.08
C THR A 341 -13.96 -3.17 -2.05
N ARG A 342 -13.43 -3.65 -3.17
CA ARG A 342 -12.86 -2.83 -4.23
C ARG A 342 -13.39 -3.23 -5.60
N ASN A 343 -13.25 -2.31 -6.54
CA ASN A 343 -13.39 -2.55 -7.97
C ASN A 343 -12.03 -2.40 -8.65
N TRP A 344 -11.77 -3.28 -9.62
CA TRP A 344 -10.43 -3.49 -10.17
C TRP A 344 -10.36 -3.25 -11.68
N GLY A 345 -9.39 -2.44 -12.09
CA GLY A 345 -8.91 -2.31 -13.46
C GLY A 345 -9.92 -1.72 -14.45
N LEU A 346 -9.74 -2.05 -15.72
CA LEU A 346 -10.40 -1.39 -16.85
C LEU A 346 -11.93 -1.39 -16.76
N PHE A 347 -12.50 -2.53 -16.42
CA PHE A 347 -13.95 -2.70 -16.28
C PHE A 347 -14.40 -2.72 -14.83
N GLN A 348 -13.60 -2.19 -13.89
CA GLN A 348 -14.00 -2.04 -12.48
C GLN A 348 -14.67 -3.32 -11.92
N ILE A 349 -14.05 -4.49 -12.17
CA ILE A 349 -14.58 -5.79 -11.71
C ILE A 349 -14.56 -5.79 -10.19
N SER A 350 -15.70 -6.03 -9.55
CA SER A 350 -15.80 -6.01 -8.09
C SER A 350 -15.13 -7.23 -7.45
N ASP A 351 -14.72 -7.14 -6.19
CA ASP A 351 -14.20 -8.29 -5.43
C ASP A 351 -15.13 -9.52 -5.46
N THR A 352 -16.44 -9.29 -5.43
CA THR A 352 -17.43 -10.37 -5.52
C THR A 352 -17.39 -11.05 -6.87
N ARG A 353 -17.46 -10.28 -7.96
CA ARG A 353 -17.35 -10.83 -9.33
C ARG A 353 -16.00 -11.49 -9.57
N LEU A 354 -14.93 -10.93 -9.01
CA LEU A 354 -13.59 -11.48 -9.12
C LEU A 354 -13.52 -12.89 -8.49
N ARG A 355 -14.13 -13.10 -7.32
CA ARG A 355 -14.23 -14.43 -6.69
C ARG A 355 -15.10 -15.39 -7.50
N GLU A 356 -16.25 -14.96 -7.99
CA GLU A 356 -17.13 -15.77 -8.85
C GLU A 356 -16.42 -16.26 -10.12
N LEU A 357 -15.53 -15.43 -10.66
CA LEU A 357 -14.72 -15.74 -11.85
C LEU A 357 -13.43 -16.50 -11.53
N GLY A 358 -13.17 -16.86 -10.26
CA GLY A 358 -11.94 -17.52 -9.83
C GLY A 358 -10.66 -16.70 -10.05
N GLY A 359 -10.78 -15.37 -10.09
CA GLY A 359 -9.67 -14.46 -10.33
C GLY A 359 -9.02 -13.94 -9.05
N THR A 360 -7.88 -13.27 -9.23
CA THR A 360 -7.10 -12.61 -8.16
C THR A 360 -6.95 -11.12 -8.44
N PRO A 361 -6.65 -10.27 -7.43
CA PRO A 361 -6.38 -8.86 -7.65
C PRO A 361 -5.27 -8.62 -8.68
N ARG A 362 -4.23 -9.46 -8.68
CA ARG A 362 -3.14 -9.39 -9.67
C ARG A 362 -3.63 -9.62 -11.09
N GLN A 363 -4.50 -10.62 -11.30
CA GLN A 363 -5.11 -10.86 -12.60
C GLN A 363 -6.08 -9.75 -12.99
N ALA A 364 -6.82 -9.17 -12.03
CA ALA A 364 -7.72 -8.07 -12.30
C ALA A 364 -7.00 -6.78 -12.75
N LEU A 365 -5.72 -6.60 -12.38
CA LEU A 365 -4.86 -5.52 -12.88
C LEU A 365 -4.13 -5.87 -14.19
N ASP A 366 -4.17 -7.13 -14.63
CA ASP A 366 -3.72 -7.51 -15.96
C ASP A 366 -4.80 -7.10 -16.99
N PRO A 367 -4.48 -6.21 -17.95
CA PRO A 367 -5.49 -5.69 -18.87
C PRO A 367 -6.08 -6.77 -19.78
N ALA A 368 -5.31 -7.79 -20.18
CA ALA A 368 -5.83 -8.84 -21.05
C ALA A 368 -6.84 -9.72 -20.29
N TRP A 369 -6.52 -10.08 -19.05
CA TRP A 369 -7.42 -10.83 -18.19
C TRP A 369 -8.66 -10.03 -17.83
N ASN A 370 -8.52 -8.74 -17.45
CA ASN A 370 -9.64 -7.87 -17.07
C ASN A 370 -10.63 -7.70 -18.23
N ILE A 371 -10.14 -7.42 -19.46
CA ILE A 371 -10.97 -7.33 -20.66
C ILE A 371 -11.69 -8.65 -20.94
N GLY A 372 -10.99 -9.78 -20.83
CA GLY A 372 -11.60 -11.10 -21.01
C GLY A 372 -12.61 -11.46 -19.93
N ALA A 373 -12.41 -11.03 -18.69
CA ALA A 373 -13.37 -11.18 -17.60
C ALA A 373 -14.65 -10.38 -17.87
N ALA A 374 -14.50 -9.13 -18.32
CA ALA A 374 -15.63 -8.30 -18.71
C ALA A 374 -16.43 -8.90 -19.87
N GLU A 375 -15.76 -9.47 -20.89
CA GLU A 375 -16.44 -10.15 -21.99
C GLU A 375 -17.23 -11.38 -21.52
N ARG A 376 -16.69 -12.18 -20.58
CA ARG A 376 -17.42 -13.31 -20.02
C ARG A 376 -18.69 -12.89 -19.28
N LEU A 377 -18.63 -11.79 -18.54
CA LEU A 377 -19.81 -11.22 -17.86
C LEU A 377 -20.83 -10.73 -18.90
N TRP A 378 -20.39 -9.94 -19.87
CA TRP A 378 -21.22 -9.43 -20.96
C TRP A 378 -21.88 -10.56 -21.76
N ARG A 379 -21.15 -11.62 -22.10
CA ARG A 379 -21.65 -12.71 -22.96
C ARG A 379 -22.85 -13.45 -22.36
N LYS A 380 -22.96 -13.48 -21.03
CA LYS A 380 -24.03 -14.21 -20.32
C LYS A 380 -25.42 -13.72 -20.71
N ASP A 381 -25.60 -12.39 -20.68
CA ASP A 381 -26.89 -11.74 -20.90
C ASP A 381 -26.89 -10.83 -22.15
N ARG A 382 -25.73 -10.71 -22.82
CA ARG A 382 -25.51 -9.94 -24.05
C ARG A 382 -25.76 -8.44 -23.87
N ASP A 383 -25.56 -7.96 -22.66
CA ASP A 383 -25.75 -6.57 -22.26
C ASP A 383 -24.64 -6.11 -21.28
N PHE A 384 -24.67 -4.82 -20.93
CA PHE A 384 -23.70 -4.24 -20.00
C PHE A 384 -24.33 -3.95 -18.63
N HIS A 385 -25.24 -4.81 -18.15
CA HIS A 385 -25.97 -4.57 -16.90
C HIS A 385 -25.07 -4.51 -15.65
N ASP A 386 -23.88 -5.10 -15.68
CA ASP A 386 -22.86 -4.96 -14.62
C ASP A 386 -22.25 -3.54 -14.57
N TRP A 387 -22.47 -2.71 -15.62
CA TRP A 387 -21.92 -1.35 -15.77
C TRP A 387 -22.99 -0.29 -16.09
N ARG A 388 -24.19 -0.40 -15.52
CA ARG A 388 -25.38 0.44 -15.85
C ARG A 388 -25.12 1.96 -15.88
N HIS A 389 -24.28 2.48 -15.00
CA HIS A 389 -23.98 3.91 -14.95
C HIS A 389 -23.27 4.38 -16.22
N CYS A 390 -22.22 3.66 -16.63
CA CYS A 390 -21.47 3.97 -17.84
C CYS A 390 -22.20 3.54 -19.11
N GLU A 391 -23.03 2.50 -19.05
CA GLU A 391 -23.86 2.10 -20.19
C GLU A 391 -24.80 3.24 -20.64
N ARG A 392 -25.46 3.93 -19.70
CA ARG A 392 -26.30 5.09 -20.03
C ARG A 392 -25.50 6.23 -20.65
N ALA A 393 -24.30 6.50 -20.13
CA ALA A 393 -23.42 7.55 -20.66
C ALA A 393 -22.94 7.21 -22.08
N ALA A 394 -22.55 5.96 -22.32
CA ALA A 394 -22.14 5.48 -23.64
C ALA A 394 -23.30 5.54 -24.67
N GLY A 395 -24.53 5.23 -24.24
CA GLY A 395 -25.72 5.36 -25.09
C GLY A 395 -26.04 6.82 -25.48
N ALA A 396 -25.84 7.77 -24.57
CA ALA A 396 -26.08 9.20 -24.84
C ALA A 396 -25.06 9.81 -25.83
N ALA A 397 -23.81 9.35 -25.80
CA ALA A 397 -22.76 9.83 -26.72
C ALA A 397 -22.96 9.37 -28.18
N ALA A 398 -23.76 8.33 -28.41
CA ALA A 398 -24.02 7.76 -29.73
C ALA A 398 -25.18 8.42 -30.52
N SER A 399 -25.82 9.47 -29.97
CA SER A 399 -26.84 10.24 -30.69
C SER A 399 -26.27 11.54 -31.27
N PRO A 400 -25.81 11.56 -32.53
CA PRO A 400 -25.60 12.80 -33.25
C PRO A 400 -26.96 13.37 -33.67
N THR A 401 -27.12 14.65 -33.36
CA THR A 401 -28.10 15.62 -33.83
C THR A 401 -28.74 15.25 -35.18
N GLN A 402 -30.06 15.03 -35.19
CA GLN A 402 -30.86 15.23 -36.40
C GLN A 402 -30.69 16.70 -36.81
N ARG A 403 -30.00 16.95 -37.92
CA ARG A 403 -30.03 18.26 -38.58
C ARG A 403 -31.31 18.37 -39.40
N PRO A 404 -32.04 19.49 -39.35
CA PRO A 404 -32.98 19.84 -40.41
C PRO A 404 -32.27 20.15 -41.72
#